data_AF-A0A8K0MFH7-F1
#
_entry.id   AF-A0A8K0MFH7-F1
#
_cell.length_a   1.000
_cell.length_b   1.000
_cell.length_c   1.000
_cell.angle_alpha   90.00
_cell.angle_beta   90.00
_cell.angle_gamma   90.00
#
_symmetry.space_group_name_H-M   'P 1'
#
loop_
_entity.id
_entity.type
_entity.pdbx_description
1 polymer ?
#
loop_
_entity_poly.entity_id
_entity_poly.type
_entity_poly.pdbx_seq_one_letter_code
_entity_poly.pdbx_strand_id
1 'polypeptide(L)'
;MDMYVVKYKELLENYECGPLTETVFNNEVRPVPPHDQIRATGFAYLEKVDALDNDGWWMGKITRKEGSNYKVDFETTGDDEIACPLSCLRFHLDWRHGNTRTLKSDPSLFHTSKLSLSLIYSTYVANGL
;
A
#
# COMPACT_ATOMS: atom_id res chain seq x y z
N MET A 1 -16.41 10.05 14.97
CA MET A 1 -15.56 9.20 14.12
C MET A 1 -14.97 8.17 15.03
N ASP A 2 -15.15 6.90 14.72
CA ASP A 2 -14.61 5.83 15.55
C ASP A 2 -13.09 5.75 15.36
N MET A 3 -12.38 5.42 16.43
CA MET A 3 -10.94 5.28 16.44
C MET A 3 -10.57 3.86 16.85
N TYR A 4 -9.43 3.39 16.36
CA TYR A 4 -8.88 2.07 16.65
C TYR A 4 -7.47 2.23 17.19
N VAL A 5 -7.11 1.38 18.16
CA VAL A 5 -5.71 1.19 18.52
C VAL A 5 -5.15 0.11 17.60
N VAL A 6 -4.16 0.47 16.80
CA VAL A 6 -3.47 -0.43 15.87
C VAL A 6 -2.08 -0.73 16.39
N LYS A 7 -1.67 -1.99 16.25
CA LYS A 7 -0.35 -2.47 16.61
C LYS A 7 0.34 -2.99 15.36
N TYR A 8 1.38 -2.31 14.92
CA TYR A 8 2.07 -2.64 13.68
C TYR A 8 2.90 -3.91 13.85
N LYS A 9 3.03 -4.68 12.76
CA LYS A 9 3.80 -5.94 12.79
C LYS A 9 5.29 -5.72 12.57
N GLU A 10 5.63 -4.80 11.66
CA GLU A 10 7.00 -4.59 11.17
C GLU A 10 7.61 -3.26 11.65
N LEU A 11 6.80 -2.30 12.13
CA LEU A 11 7.30 -1.03 12.67
C LEU A 11 7.56 -1.14 14.17
N LEU A 12 8.71 -0.62 14.61
CA LEU A 12 9.14 -0.61 16.01
C LEU A 12 9.02 0.80 16.61
N GLU A 13 8.84 0.88 17.92
CA GLU A 13 8.95 2.15 18.62
C GLU A 13 10.41 2.62 18.68
N ASN A 14 10.63 3.93 18.56
CA ASN A 14 11.94 4.57 18.37
C ASN A 14 12.99 4.24 19.44
N TYR A 15 12.57 3.69 20.59
CA TYR A 15 13.42 3.40 21.75
C TYR A 15 13.17 2.01 22.36
N GLU A 16 12.25 1.20 21.81
CA GLU A 16 11.90 -0.11 22.36
C GLU A 16 12.10 -1.24 21.34
N CYS A 17 12.24 -2.47 21.85
CA CYS A 17 12.25 -3.69 21.04
C CYS A 17 10.82 -4.18 20.69
N GLY A 18 9.82 -3.31 20.90
CA GLY A 18 8.40 -3.61 20.75
C GLY A 18 7.80 -3.01 19.49
N PRO A 19 6.76 -3.66 18.92
CA PRO A 19 5.99 -3.12 17.81
C PRO A 19 5.28 -1.81 18.16
N LEU A 20 5.32 -0.86 17.22
CA LEU A 20 4.66 0.44 17.30
C LEU A 20 3.15 0.28 17.52
N THR A 21 2.60 1.06 18.45
CA THR A 21 1.16 1.16 18.69
C THR A 21 0.67 2.59 18.47
N GLU A 22 -0.40 2.77 17.69
CA GLU A 22 -0.98 4.08 17.38
C GLU A 22 -2.50 4.08 17.51
N THR A 23 -3.09 5.25 17.72
CA THR A 23 -4.53 5.44 17.64
C THR A 23 -4.88 6.13 16.32
N VAL A 24 -5.68 5.46 15.48
CA VAL A 24 -6.00 5.90 14.11
C VAL A 24 -7.51 5.98 13.91
N PHE A 25 -7.95 6.75 12.92
CA PHE A 25 -9.37 6.84 12.56
C PHE A 25 -9.83 5.61 11.75
N ASN A 26 -11.14 5.32 11.77
CA ASN A 26 -11.69 4.16 11.05
C ASN A 26 -11.41 4.16 9.54
N ASN A 27 -11.24 5.33 8.93
CA ASN A 27 -10.99 5.49 7.50
C ASN A 27 -9.51 5.29 7.13
N GLU A 28 -8.63 5.19 8.13
CA GLU A 28 -7.20 4.86 8.00
C GLU A 28 -6.96 3.35 8.11
N VAL A 29 -7.98 2.58 8.51
CA VAL A 29 -7.91 1.12 8.64
C VAL A 29 -8.68 0.43 7.52
N ARG A 30 -8.09 -0.63 6.96
CA ARG A 30 -8.75 -1.50 5.98
C ARG A 30 -8.43 -2.98 6.25
N PRO A 31 -9.31 -3.92 5.84
CA PRO A 31 -8.98 -5.34 5.85
C PRO A 31 -7.76 -5.65 4.97
N VAL A 32 -7.10 -6.77 5.29
CA VAL A 32 -6.05 -7.31 4.43
C VAL A 32 -6.67 -7.68 3.07
N PRO A 33 -6.10 -7.22 1.95
CA PRO A 33 -6.58 -7.57 0.62
C PRO A 33 -6.64 -9.10 0.39
N PRO A 34 -7.67 -9.62 -0.30
CA PRO A 34 -7.72 -11.02 -0.71
C PRO A 34 -6.50 -11.39 -1.58
N HIS A 35 -5.83 -12.47 -1.22
CA HIS A 35 -4.55 -12.87 -1.82
C HIS A 35 -4.64 -13.20 -3.31
N ASP A 36 -5.79 -13.70 -3.76
CA ASP A 36 -6.11 -13.97 -5.17
C ASP A 36 -6.24 -12.70 -6.02
N GLN A 37 -6.64 -11.57 -5.42
CA GLN A 37 -6.82 -10.31 -6.14
C GLN A 37 -5.54 -9.49 -6.30
N ILE A 38 -4.57 -9.68 -5.39
CA ILE A 38 -3.32 -8.91 -5.38
C ILE A 38 -2.16 -9.62 -6.09
N ARG A 39 -2.25 -10.93 -6.31
CA ARG A 39 -1.21 -11.71 -7.00
C ARG A 39 -1.08 -11.30 -8.46
N ALA A 40 0.16 -11.11 -8.91
CA ALA A 40 0.48 -10.82 -10.28
C ALA A 40 1.53 -11.81 -10.83
N THR A 41 1.37 -12.21 -12.09
CA THR A 41 2.40 -12.93 -12.86
C THR A 41 3.32 -11.97 -13.63
N GLY A 42 3.00 -10.68 -13.59
CA GLY A 42 3.69 -9.60 -14.27
C GLY A 42 2.78 -8.39 -14.40
N PHE A 43 3.36 -7.27 -14.80
CA PHE A 43 2.65 -6.01 -14.99
C PHE A 43 2.96 -5.38 -16.35
N ALA A 44 2.05 -4.53 -16.82
CA ALA A 44 2.15 -3.70 -18.00
C ALA A 44 2.48 -2.24 -17.63
N TYR A 45 2.86 -1.45 -18.64
CA TYR A 45 3.12 -0.02 -18.48
C TYR A 45 1.89 0.72 -17.93
N LEU A 46 2.12 1.62 -16.96
CA LEU A 46 1.14 2.42 -16.22
C LEU A 46 0.16 1.65 -15.33
N GLU A 47 0.32 0.34 -15.17
CA GLU A 47 -0.47 -0.37 -14.15
C GLU A 47 -0.13 0.14 -12.76
N LYS A 48 -1.19 0.35 -11.95
CA LYS A 48 -1.06 0.73 -10.55
C LYS A 48 -0.69 -0.50 -9.72
N VAL A 49 0.35 -0.35 -8.92
CA VAL A 49 0.87 -1.40 -8.05
C VAL A 49 1.04 -0.87 -6.64
N ASP A 50 1.02 -1.78 -5.66
CA ASP A 50 1.67 -1.51 -4.39
C ASP A 50 3.07 -2.17 -4.45
N ALA A 51 4.10 -1.41 -4.11
CA ALA A 51 5.48 -1.89 -4.02
C ALA A 51 5.94 -1.98 -2.57
N LEU A 52 6.53 -3.11 -2.20
CA LEU A 52 7.10 -3.36 -0.88
C LEU A 52 8.45 -2.65 -0.76
N ASP A 53 8.53 -1.64 0.10
CA ASP A 53 9.74 -0.87 0.41
C ASP A 53 9.67 -0.29 1.84
N ASN A 54 10.80 -0.24 2.57
CA ASN A 54 10.88 0.29 3.95
C ASN A 54 9.77 -0.25 4.89
N ASP A 55 9.59 -1.57 4.95
CA ASP A 55 8.56 -2.25 5.75
C ASP A 55 7.12 -1.77 5.43
N GLY A 56 6.97 -1.21 4.23
CA GLY A 56 5.89 -0.37 3.70
C GLY A 56 5.42 -0.86 2.32
N TRP A 57 4.21 -0.53 1.88
CA TRP A 57 3.55 -0.97 0.65
C TRP A 57 3.14 0.37 0.08
N TRP A 58 3.78 0.78 -0.98
CA TRP A 58 3.71 2.13 -1.49
C TRP A 58 3.02 2.07 -2.84
N MET A 59 1.96 2.87 -3.00
CA MET A 59 1.25 2.95 -4.28
C MET A 59 2.15 3.64 -5.30
N GLY A 60 2.35 2.99 -6.44
CA GLY A 60 3.11 3.51 -7.57
C GLY A 60 2.59 3.00 -8.90
N LYS A 61 3.28 3.38 -9.98
CA LYS A 61 2.96 2.96 -11.35
C LYS A 61 4.15 2.34 -12.04
N ILE A 62 3.90 1.29 -12.81
CA ILE A 62 4.94 0.68 -13.64
C ILE A 62 5.34 1.63 -14.77
N THR A 63 6.63 1.93 -14.89
CA THR A 63 7.15 2.75 -16.00
C THR A 63 7.88 1.91 -17.05
N ARG A 64 8.56 0.84 -16.65
CA ARG A 64 9.13 -0.16 -17.57
C ARG A 64 9.48 -1.46 -16.86
N LYS A 65 9.82 -2.48 -17.64
CA LYS A 65 10.47 -3.71 -17.18
C LYS A 65 11.95 -3.68 -17.58
N GLU A 66 12.83 -4.02 -16.66
CA GLU A 66 14.28 -4.06 -16.85
C GLU A 66 14.80 -5.41 -16.32
N GLY A 67 15.07 -6.35 -17.23
CA GLY A 67 15.39 -7.73 -16.87
C GLY A 67 14.27 -8.42 -16.09
N SER A 68 14.56 -8.87 -14.87
CA SER A 68 13.60 -9.48 -13.94
C SER A 68 12.81 -8.47 -13.11
N ASN A 69 13.20 -7.20 -13.14
CA ASN A 69 12.65 -6.16 -12.27
C ASN A 69 11.72 -5.24 -13.06
N TYR A 70 10.86 -4.54 -12.33
CA TYR A 70 10.05 -3.45 -12.83
C TYR A 70 10.52 -2.13 -12.23
N LYS A 71 10.42 -1.07 -13.01
CA LYS A 71 10.63 0.30 -12.53
C LYS A 71 9.28 0.86 -12.10
N VAL A 72 9.23 1.38 -10.89
CA VAL A 72 8.02 1.92 -10.26
C VAL A 72 8.25 3.38 -9.96
N ASP A 73 7.38 4.23 -10.50
CA ASP A 73 7.30 5.65 -10.16
C ASP A 73 6.31 5.85 -9.02
N PHE A 74 6.77 6.51 -7.97
CA PHE A 74 5.95 6.96 -6.85
C PHE A 74 5.67 8.45 -7.06
N GLU A 75 4.47 8.79 -7.50
CA GLU A 75 4.06 10.18 -7.80
C GLU A 75 4.30 11.16 -6.62
N THR A 76 4.50 10.64 -5.41
CA THR A 76 4.75 11.41 -4.19
C THR A 76 6.20 11.84 -3.98
N THR A 77 7.19 11.16 -4.56
CA THR A 77 8.64 11.41 -4.30
C THR A 77 9.33 12.27 -5.36
N GLY A 78 8.63 12.60 -6.44
CA GLY A 78 9.02 13.66 -7.36
C GLY A 78 10.05 13.31 -8.42
N ASP A 79 11.05 12.47 -8.15
CA ASP A 79 12.17 12.33 -9.11
C ASP A 79 12.84 10.94 -9.25
N ASP A 80 12.45 9.91 -8.49
CA ASP A 80 13.15 8.62 -8.53
C ASP A 80 12.23 7.41 -8.78
N GLU A 81 12.51 6.67 -9.86
CA GLU A 81 11.94 5.34 -10.10
C GLU A 81 12.73 4.27 -9.34
N ILE A 82 12.04 3.42 -8.57
CA ILE A 82 12.69 2.32 -7.87
C ILE A 82 12.60 1.04 -8.70
N ALA A 83 13.68 0.26 -8.72
CA ALA A 83 13.68 -1.08 -9.29
C ALA A 83 13.14 -2.10 -8.28
N CYS A 84 11.99 -2.69 -8.57
CA CYS A 84 11.33 -3.66 -7.72
C CYS A 84 11.27 -5.04 -8.42
N PRO A 85 11.68 -6.13 -7.76
CA PRO A 85 11.41 -7.48 -8.28
C PRO A 85 9.92 -7.79 -8.22
N LEU A 86 9.43 -8.71 -9.07
CA LEU A 86 8.02 -9.11 -9.10
C LEU A 86 7.49 -9.56 -7.72
N SER A 87 8.34 -10.19 -6.90
CA SER A 87 7.98 -10.64 -5.55
C SER A 87 7.67 -9.51 -4.56
N CYS A 88 8.15 -8.29 -4.84
CA CYS A 88 7.90 -7.09 -4.04
C CYS A 88 6.76 -6.24 -4.62
N LEU A 89 6.01 -6.77 -5.59
CA LEU A 89 4.94 -6.05 -6.26
C LEU A 89 3.63 -6.81 -6.16
N ARG A 90 2.54 -6.05 -6.07
CA ARG A 90 1.18 -6.59 -6.11
C ARG A 90 0.24 -5.60 -6.79
N PHE A 91 -0.91 -6.07 -7.27
CA PHE A 91 -1.93 -5.15 -7.80
C PHE A 91 -2.41 -4.19 -6.72
N HIS A 92 -2.50 -2.91 -7.07
CA HIS A 92 -3.11 -1.92 -6.19
C HIS A 92 -4.62 -2.13 -6.14
N LEU A 93 -5.19 -2.17 -4.92
CA LEU A 93 -6.64 -2.19 -4.69
C LEU A 93 -7.05 -0.95 -3.89
N ASP A 94 -8.02 -0.21 -4.43
CA ASP A 94 -8.69 0.85 -3.71
C ASP A 94 -9.63 0.24 -2.66
N TRP A 95 -9.63 0.83 -1.46
CA TRP A 95 -10.60 0.52 -0.42
C TRP A 95 -11.55 1.71 -0.25
N ARG A 96 -12.84 1.52 -0.57
CA ARG A 96 -13.84 2.59 -0.47
C ARG A 96 -15.16 2.01 0.04
N HIS A 97 -15.73 2.67 1.05
CA HIS A 97 -17.04 2.30 1.64
C HIS A 97 -17.17 0.81 1.96
N GLY A 98 -16.15 0.22 2.58
CA GLY A 98 -16.20 -1.19 2.99
C GLY A 98 -15.96 -2.21 1.86
N ASN A 99 -15.56 -1.76 0.66
CA ASN A 99 -15.38 -2.64 -0.50
C ASN A 99 -14.01 -2.44 -1.18
N THR A 100 -13.38 -3.54 -1.60
CA THR A 100 -12.20 -3.51 -2.46
C THR A 100 -12.59 -3.30 -3.92
N ARG A 101 -11.84 -2.46 -4.65
CA ARG A 101 -12.02 -2.27 -6.09
C ARG A 101 -10.67 -2.30 -6.82
N THR A 102 -10.62 -3.06 -7.91
CA THR A 102 -9.53 -2.99 -8.88
C THR A 102 -9.83 -1.83 -9.83
N LEU A 103 -9.00 -0.79 -9.84
CA LEU A 103 -9.01 0.15 -10.96
C LEU A 103 -8.05 -0.42 -12.02
N LYS A 104 -8.62 -1.03 -13.08
CA LYS A 104 -7.90 -0.98 -14.36
C LYS A 104 -7.74 0.50 -14.69
N SER A 105 -6.54 0.93 -15.02
CA SER A 105 -6.20 2.33 -15.27
C SER A 105 -7.24 3.00 -16.18
N ASP A 106 -8.20 3.71 -15.59
CA ASP A 106 -9.04 4.68 -16.27
C ASP A 106 -8.36 6.04 -16.07
N PRO A 107 -7.79 6.64 -17.13
CA PRO A 107 -7.12 7.93 -17.05
C PRO A 107 -8.03 9.08 -16.60
N SER A 108 -9.35 8.88 -16.49
CA SER A 108 -10.32 9.96 -16.18
C SER A 108 -10.64 10.14 -14.70
N LEU A 109 -10.18 9.25 -13.80
CA LEU A 109 -10.53 9.29 -12.38
C LEU A 109 -9.36 9.75 -11.51
N PHE A 110 -8.93 11.00 -11.70
CA PHE A 110 -8.06 11.68 -10.76
C PHE A 110 -8.90 12.35 -9.67
N HIS A 111 -9.06 11.64 -8.55
CA HIS A 111 -9.38 12.28 -7.28
C HIS A 111 -8.25 11.95 -6.30
N THR A 112 -7.39 12.92 -6.08
CA THR A 112 -6.29 12.86 -5.13
C THR A 112 -6.89 13.03 -3.72
N SER A 113 -7.11 11.93 -3.01
CA SER A 113 -7.17 12.01 -1.55
C SER A 113 -5.74 12.23 -1.06
N LYS A 114 -5.41 13.51 -0.90
CA LYS A 114 -4.29 14.00 -0.11
C LYS A 114 -4.41 13.39 1.30
N LEU A 115 -3.30 12.87 1.81
CA LEU A 115 -2.92 12.62 3.22
C LEU A 115 -2.56 11.14 3.55
N SER A 116 -1.30 10.98 3.99
CA SER A 116 -0.67 9.84 4.69
C SER A 116 -0.44 8.57 3.85
N LEU A 117 0.63 8.40 3.05
CA LEU A 117 2.05 8.33 3.44
C LEU A 117 2.27 7.64 4.81
N SER A 118 1.89 6.35 4.91
CA SER A 118 2.52 5.29 5.76
C SER A 118 1.59 4.11 6.10
N LEU A 119 0.27 4.23 5.97
CA LEU A 119 -0.68 3.27 6.56
C LEU A 119 -1.08 2.08 5.65
N ILE A 120 -0.11 1.37 5.08
CA ILE A 120 -0.40 0.09 4.39
C ILE A 120 0.23 -1.13 5.11
N TYR A 121 0.28 -1.14 6.45
CA TYR A 121 0.62 -2.32 7.31
C TYR A 121 -0.23 -2.27 8.57
N SER A 122 -0.59 -3.33 9.28
CA SER A 122 -0.57 -4.79 9.13
C SER A 122 -1.54 -5.32 10.20
N THR A 123 -2.19 -6.45 9.92
CA THR A 123 -2.77 -7.41 10.90
C THR A 123 -3.55 -6.88 12.12
N TYR A 124 -4.86 -7.10 12.04
CA TYR A 124 -5.89 -6.94 13.06
C TYR A 124 -5.61 -7.69 14.39
N VAL A 125 -5.60 -6.98 15.51
CA VAL A 125 -6.17 -7.43 16.79
C VAL A 125 -6.91 -6.23 17.37
N ALA A 126 -8.17 -6.04 16.97
CA ALA A 126 -9.01 -5.02 17.59
C ALA A 126 -9.56 -5.57 18.90
N ASN A 127 -9.10 -5.02 20.02
CA ASN A 127 -9.91 -4.97 21.23
C ASN A 127 -10.52 -3.57 21.27
N GLY A 128 -11.84 -3.49 21.30
CA GLY A 128 -12.54 -2.21 21.45
C GLY A 128 -12.20 -1.54 22.79
N LEU A 129 -12.16 -0.21 22.79
CA LEU A 129 -12.20 0.60 24.01
C LEU A 129 -13.58 0.56 24.66
#